data_AF-A0A7X8UUE1-F1
#
_entry.id   AF-A0A7X8UUE1-F1
#
_cell.length_a   1.000
_cell.length_b   1.000
_cell.length_c   1.000
_cell.angle_alpha   90.00
_cell.angle_beta   90.00
_cell.angle_gamma   90.00
#
_symmetry.space_group_name_H-M   'P 1'
#
loop_
_entity.id
_entity.type
_entity.pdbx_description
1 polymer ?
#
loop_
_entity_poly.entity_id
_entity_poly.type
_entity_poly.pdbx_seq_one_letter_code
_entity_poly.pdbx_strand_id
1 'polypeptide(L)'
;MAKRFVFRLETLLKIRQQREEWQQRIVAGRLRQIQETRRRIADLEQRMHAGQEAVRDSQRRGRIDLQQAMHYRHWIGHLHKNVLETQSHLGYLEAELVRERAALSEAAKQRKILDKLKERQWQRHLRGEDRREVNEADELATVRFVFDRDTKQELVHT
;
A
#
# COMPACT_ATOMS: atom_id res chain seq x y z
N MET A 1 -19.90 -22.38 27.98
CA MET A 1 -19.73 -21.16 27.16
C MET A 1 -18.47 -21.33 26.32
N ALA A 2 -18.59 -21.31 24.99
CA ALA A 2 -17.46 -21.48 24.07
C ALA A 2 -16.36 -20.44 24.34
N LYS A 3 -15.10 -20.89 24.36
CA LYS A 3 -13.97 -20.04 24.74
C LYS A 3 -13.58 -19.17 23.53
N ARG A 4 -13.79 -17.85 23.62
CA ARG A 4 -13.51 -16.91 22.52
C ARG A 4 -12.07 -17.05 22.02
N PHE A 5 -11.87 -17.13 20.71
CA PHE A 5 -10.55 -17.20 20.10
C PHE A 5 -9.70 -15.96 20.38
N VAL A 6 -8.46 -16.18 20.78
CA VAL A 6 -7.49 -15.12 21.03
C VAL A 6 -6.25 -15.38 20.19
N PHE A 7 -5.98 -14.48 19.24
CA PHE A 7 -4.75 -14.51 18.47
C PHE A 7 -3.62 -13.80 19.23
N ARG A 8 -2.63 -14.56 19.71
CA ARG A 8 -1.54 -14.02 20.56
C ARG A 8 -0.71 -12.94 19.87
N LEU A 9 -0.67 -12.91 18.54
CA LEU A 9 0.11 -11.95 17.75
C LEU A 9 -0.75 -10.81 17.18
N GLU A 10 -1.94 -10.57 17.73
CA GLU A 10 -2.83 -9.49 17.25
C GLU A 10 -2.17 -8.11 17.29
N THR A 11 -1.45 -7.79 18.38
CA THR A 11 -0.72 -6.52 18.50
C THR A 11 0.36 -6.38 17.44
N LEU A 12 1.11 -7.47 17.19
CA LEU A 12 2.14 -7.46 16.14
C LEU A 12 1.53 -7.29 14.76
N LEU A 13 0.37 -7.93 14.49
CA LEU A 13 -0.35 -7.77 13.24
C LEU A 13 -0.77 -6.31 13.01
N LYS A 14 -1.31 -5.64 14.03
CA LYS A 14 -1.66 -4.21 13.97
C LYS A 14 -0.45 -3.32 13.67
N ILE A 15 0.70 -3.59 14.31
CA ILE A 15 1.95 -2.86 14.04
C ILE A 15 2.38 -3.05 12.58
N ARG A 16 2.26 -4.26 12.03
CA ARG A 16 2.61 -4.52 10.61
C ARG A 16 1.64 -3.84 9.64
N GLN A 17 0.35 -3.78 9.96
CA GLN A 17 -0.64 -3.04 9.18
C GLN A 17 -0.30 -1.54 9.15
N GLN A 18 -0.04 -0.93 10.31
CA GLN A 18 0.36 0.47 10.38
C GLN A 18 1.66 0.75 9.61
N ARG A 19 2.62 -0.18 9.65
CA ARG A 19 3.87 -0.04 8.88
C ARG A 19 3.64 -0.10 7.37
N GLU A 20 2.75 -0.97 6.90
CA GLU A 20 2.37 -1.01 5.49
C GLU A 20 1.67 0.29 5.08
N GLU A 21 0.68 0.75 5.85
CA GLU A 21 -0.02 2.02 5.60
C GLU A 21 0.94 3.21 5.56
N TRP A 22 1.90 3.27 6.49
CA TRP A 22 2.94 4.29 6.49
C TRP A 22 3.74 4.27 5.19
N GLN A 23 4.15 3.08 4.74
CA GLN A 23 4.92 2.94 3.51
C GLN A 23 4.10 3.27 2.25
N GLN A 24 2.80 2.98 2.25
CA GLN A 24 1.89 3.43 1.19
C GLN A 24 1.83 4.96 1.12
N ARG A 25 1.78 5.64 2.27
CA ARG A 25 1.80 7.12 2.31
C ARG A 25 3.10 7.70 1.78
N ILE A 26 4.25 7.09 2.08
CA ILE A 26 5.55 7.49 1.54
C ILE A 26 5.52 7.41 0.01
N VAL A 27 5.15 6.24 -0.55
CA VAL A 27 5.09 6.02 -2.00
C VAL A 27 4.12 7.01 -2.66
N ALA A 28 2.95 7.26 -2.06
CA ALA A 28 1.99 8.23 -2.56
C ALA A 28 2.55 9.66 -2.54
N GLY A 29 3.27 10.05 -1.49
CA GLY A 29 3.96 11.32 -1.39
C GLY A 29 5.02 11.48 -2.49
N ARG A 30 5.82 10.45 -2.73
CA ARG A 30 6.85 10.44 -3.77
C ARG A 30 6.26 10.56 -5.17
N LEU A 31 5.17 9.84 -5.46
CA LEU A 31 4.47 9.94 -6.74
C LEU A 31 3.94 11.36 -6.99
N ARG A 32 3.42 12.04 -5.96
CA ARG A 32 3.01 13.45 -6.08
C ARG A 32 4.19 14.36 -6.40
N GLN A 33 5.31 14.21 -5.69
CA GLN A 33 6.53 14.98 -5.97
C GLN A 33 7.01 14.78 -7.41
N ILE A 34 7.06 13.53 -7.89
CA ILE A 34 7.42 13.22 -9.28
C ILE A 34 6.49 13.91 -10.27
N GLN A 35 5.18 13.88 -10.01
CA GLN A 35 4.20 14.54 -10.88
C GLN A 35 4.38 16.05 -10.91
N GLU A 36 4.63 16.69 -9.76
CA GLU A 36 4.92 18.11 -9.64
C GLU A 36 6.21 18.49 -10.38
N THR A 37 7.28 17.70 -10.22
CA THR A 37 8.55 17.90 -10.91
C THR A 37 8.38 17.79 -12.43
N ARG A 38 7.62 16.81 -12.92
CA ARG A 38 7.30 16.67 -14.35
C ARG A 38 6.50 17.85 -14.89
N ARG A 39 5.52 18.36 -14.13
CA ARG A 39 4.77 19.57 -14.50
C ARG A 39 5.68 20.79 -14.57
N ARG A 40 6.64 20.92 -13.66
CA ARG A 40 7.62 22.01 -13.67
C ARG A 40 8.53 21.96 -14.90
N ILE A 41 8.97 20.77 -15.30
CA ILE A 41 9.76 20.59 -16.54
C ILE A 41 8.93 21.05 -17.74
N ALA A 42 7.68 20.60 -17.86
CA ALA A 42 6.79 20.99 -18.95
C ALA A 42 6.54 22.51 -19.00
N ASP A 43 6.34 23.18 -17.86
CA ASP A 43 6.19 24.63 -17.78
C ASP A 43 7.47 25.37 -18.22
N LEU A 44 8.64 24.89 -17.81
CA LEU A 44 9.92 25.46 -18.26
C LEU A 44 10.11 25.30 -19.79
N GLU A 45 9.78 24.14 -20.34
CA GLU A 45 9.85 23.89 -21.78
C GLU A 45 8.85 24.76 -22.57
N GLN A 46 7.63 24.94 -22.06
CA GLN A 46 6.64 25.85 -22.65
C GLN A 46 7.12 27.30 -22.65
N ARG A 47 7.69 27.77 -21.53
CA ARG A 47 8.27 29.13 -21.44
C ARG A 47 9.42 29.32 -22.42
N MET A 48 10.27 28.30 -22.58
CA MET A 48 11.34 28.33 -23.58
C MET A 48 10.79 28.45 -24.99
N HIS A 49 9.76 27.66 -25.34
CA HIS A 49 9.15 27.69 -26.67
C HIS A 49 8.51 29.06 -26.96
N ALA A 50 7.71 29.58 -26.03
CA ALA A 50 7.07 30.89 -26.16
C ALA A 50 8.10 32.03 -26.32
N GLY A 51 9.21 31.96 -25.57
CA GLY A 51 10.30 32.91 -25.74
C GLY A 51 10.98 32.82 -27.10
N GLN A 52 11.15 31.60 -27.64
CA GLN A 52 11.75 31.39 -28.97
C GLN A 52 10.87 31.96 -30.08
N GLU A 53 9.56 31.78 -29.98
CA GLU A 53 8.60 32.37 -30.92
C GLU A 53 8.62 33.90 -30.85
N ALA A 54 8.60 34.48 -29.64
CA ALA A 54 8.63 35.94 -29.48
C ALA A 54 9.87 36.59 -30.13
N VAL A 55 11.03 35.94 -30.03
CA VAL A 55 12.27 36.42 -30.68
C VAL A 55 12.25 36.22 -32.20
N ARG A 56 11.72 35.09 -32.68
CA ARG A 56 11.55 34.88 -34.13
C ARG A 56 10.63 35.94 -34.73
N ASP A 57 9.56 36.29 -34.03
CA ASP A 57 8.61 37.31 -34.45
C ASP A 57 9.20 38.73 -34.45
N SER A 58 10.03 39.08 -33.46
CA SER A 58 10.71 40.38 -33.43
C SER A 58 11.73 40.50 -34.57
N GLN A 59 12.46 39.43 -34.88
CA GLN A 59 13.38 39.35 -36.02
C GLN A 59 12.65 39.52 -37.37
N ARG A 60 11.49 38.86 -37.56
CA ARG A 60 10.67 38.99 -38.78
C ARG A 60 10.17 40.41 -39.03
N ARG A 61 9.92 41.17 -37.96
CA ARG A 61 9.50 42.58 -38.02
C ARG A 61 10.67 43.55 -38.27
N GLY A 62 11.88 43.06 -38.51
CA GLY A 62 13.06 43.87 -38.88
C GLY A 62 13.70 44.64 -37.72
N ARG A 63 13.26 44.41 -36.48
CA ARG A 63 13.76 45.10 -35.28
C ARG A 63 14.67 44.14 -34.50
N ILE A 64 15.94 44.06 -34.89
CA ILE A 64 16.93 43.30 -34.13
C ILE A 64 17.72 44.26 -33.25
N ASP A 65 17.34 44.31 -31.98
CA ASP A 65 18.13 44.94 -30.94
C ASP A 65 19.16 43.91 -30.41
N LEU A 66 20.44 44.20 -30.60
CA LEU A 66 21.55 43.33 -30.19
C LEU A 66 21.53 43.07 -28.66
N GLN A 67 21.11 44.06 -27.87
CA GLN A 67 21.00 43.92 -26.41
C GLN A 67 19.88 42.95 -26.02
N GLN A 68 18.75 42.97 -26.72
CA GLN A 68 17.67 41.99 -26.54
C GLN A 68 18.11 40.58 -26.93
N ALA A 69 18.85 40.43 -28.03
CA ALA A 69 19.36 39.14 -28.46
C ALA A 69 20.33 38.51 -27.43
N MET A 70 21.20 39.33 -26.83
CA MET A 70 22.10 38.88 -25.76
C MET A 70 21.36 38.47 -24.49
N HIS A 71 20.42 39.30 -24.01
CA HIS A 71 19.58 38.97 -22.85
C HIS A 71 18.82 37.67 -23.06
N TYR A 72 18.24 37.51 -24.24
CA TYR A 72 17.49 36.33 -24.60
C TYR A 72 18.34 35.05 -24.59
N ARG A 73 19.56 35.11 -25.15
CA ARG A 73 20.50 33.99 -25.11
C ARG A 73 20.87 33.60 -23.69
N HIS A 74 21.12 34.58 -22.82
CA HIS A 74 21.43 34.32 -21.42
C HIS A 74 20.24 33.67 -20.69
N TRP A 75 19.03 34.20 -20.89
CA TRP A 75 17.80 33.67 -20.32
C TRP A 75 17.50 32.23 -20.76
N ILE A 76 17.66 31.91 -22.05
CA ILE A 76 17.53 30.54 -22.55
C ILE A 76 18.59 29.61 -21.97
N GLY A 77 19.82 30.09 -21.81
CA GLY A 77 20.88 29.33 -21.13
C GLY A 77 20.50 28.98 -19.69
N HIS A 78 19.96 29.95 -18.95
CA HIS A 78 19.46 29.74 -17.60
C HIS A 78 18.28 28.76 -17.55
N LEU A 79 17.32 28.85 -18.48
CA LEU A 79 16.20 27.92 -18.56
C LEU A 79 16.64 26.48 -18.88
N HIS A 80 17.56 26.29 -19.84
CA HIS A 80 18.13 24.98 -20.13
C HIS A 80 18.82 24.37 -18.90
N LYS A 81 19.60 25.17 -18.17
CA LYS A 81 20.25 24.72 -16.93
C LYS A 81 19.21 24.27 -15.91
N ASN A 82 18.15 25.06 -15.71
CA ASN A 82 17.07 24.70 -14.79
C ASN A 82 16.33 23.43 -15.20
N VAL A 83 16.09 23.21 -16.50
CA VAL A 83 15.49 21.97 -17.00
C VAL A 83 16.39 20.78 -16.69
N LEU A 84 17.69 20.88 -16.97
CA LEU A 84 18.66 19.80 -16.71
C LEU A 84 18.73 19.46 -15.21
N GLU A 85 18.80 20.47 -14.34
CA GLU A 85 18.79 20.29 -12.89
C GLU A 85 17.49 19.64 -12.41
N THR A 86 16.34 20.06 -12.95
CA THR A 86 15.02 19.52 -12.60
C THR A 86 14.86 18.08 -13.09
N GLN A 87 15.39 17.74 -14.27
CA GLN A 87 15.42 16.37 -14.80
C GLN A 87 16.33 15.46 -13.98
N SER A 88 17.49 15.94 -13.55
CA SER A 88 18.37 15.20 -12.64
C SER A 88 17.67 14.91 -11.31
N HIS A 89 16.99 15.91 -10.75
CA HIS A 89 16.17 15.74 -9.54
C HIS A 89 15.03 14.73 -9.75
N LEU A 90 14.35 14.76 -10.89
CA LEU A 90 13.34 13.77 -11.25
C LEU A 90 13.91 12.35 -11.26
N GLY A 91 15.08 12.15 -11.88
CA GLY A 91 15.76 10.85 -11.89
C GLY A 91 16.09 10.34 -10.48
N TYR A 92 16.52 11.23 -9.58
CA TYR A 92 16.72 10.90 -8.17
C TYR A 92 15.40 10.47 -7.49
N LEU A 93 14.31 11.20 -7.69
CA LEU A 93 13.01 10.86 -7.12
C LEU A 93 12.49 9.50 -7.63
N GLU A 94 12.70 9.21 -8.91
CA GLU A 94 12.31 7.93 -9.53
C GLU A 94 13.14 6.76 -8.98
N ALA A 95 14.44 6.96 -8.75
CA ALA A 95 15.29 5.95 -8.11
C ALA A 95 14.85 5.66 -6.66
N GLU A 96 14.52 6.71 -5.89
CA GLU A 96 13.97 6.55 -4.54
C GLU A 96 12.61 5.86 -4.54
N LEU A 97 11.73 6.17 -5.49
CA LEU A 97 10.44 5.49 -5.64
C LEU A 97 10.59 3.97 -5.79
N VAL A 98 11.61 3.51 -6.53
CA VAL A 98 11.88 2.06 -6.67
C VAL A 98 12.21 1.44 -5.31
N ARG A 99 13.06 2.10 -4.52
CA ARG A 99 13.43 1.64 -3.16
C ARG A 99 12.21 1.63 -2.23
N GLU A 100 11.40 2.68 -2.28
CA GLU A 100 10.20 2.81 -1.45
C GLU A 100 9.14 1.77 -1.81
N ARG A 101 8.99 1.42 -3.10
CA ARG A 101 8.12 0.33 -3.57
C ARG A 101 8.60 -1.04 -3.09
N ALA A 102 9.91 -1.28 -3.11
CA ALA A 102 10.47 -2.52 -2.56
C ALA A 102 10.18 -2.65 -1.06
N ALA A 103 10.35 -1.57 -0.30
CA ALA A 103 10.00 -1.53 1.12
C ALA A 103 8.50 -1.73 1.36
N LEU A 104 7.62 -1.19 0.50
CA LEU A 104 6.17 -1.43 0.58
C LEU A 104 5.83 -2.90 0.36
N SER A 105 6.43 -3.51 -0.66
CA SER A 105 6.24 -4.93 -0.96
C SER A 105 6.65 -5.81 0.22
N GLU A 106 7.78 -5.51 0.85
CA GLU A 106 8.25 -6.25 2.02
C GLU A 106 7.34 -6.05 3.24
N ALA A 107 6.87 -4.83 3.51
CA ALA A 107 5.90 -4.57 4.57
C ALA A 107 4.59 -5.34 4.36
N ALA A 108 4.06 -5.34 3.13
CA ALA A 108 2.85 -6.07 2.76
C ALA A 108 3.03 -7.59 2.90
N LYS A 109 4.19 -8.12 2.52
CA LYS A 109 4.53 -9.53 2.71
C LYS A 109 4.51 -9.92 4.19
N GLN A 110 5.14 -9.11 5.03
CA GLN A 110 5.22 -9.35 6.48
C GLN A 110 3.84 -9.34 7.14
N ARG A 111 2.96 -8.40 6.77
CA ARG A 111 1.56 -8.40 7.23
C ARG A 111 0.85 -9.67 6.77
N LYS A 112 0.95 -10.00 5.49
CA LYS A 112 0.23 -11.14 4.88
C LYS A 112 0.61 -12.48 5.51
N ILE A 113 1.86 -12.63 5.97
CA ILE A 113 2.31 -13.82 6.72
C ILE A 113 1.51 -13.95 8.04
N LEU A 114 1.36 -12.86 8.80
CA LEU A 114 0.60 -12.87 10.05
C LEU A 114 -0.90 -13.06 9.82
N ASP A 115 -1.46 -12.42 8.80
CA ASP A 115 -2.87 -12.62 8.42
C ASP A 115 -3.15 -14.10 8.12
N LYS A 116 -2.30 -14.74 7.30
CA LYS A 116 -2.42 -16.17 6.99
C LYS A 116 -2.23 -17.06 8.23
N LEU A 117 -1.34 -16.69 9.14
CA LEU A 117 -1.14 -17.42 10.39
C LEU A 117 -2.38 -17.34 11.29
N LYS A 118 -2.95 -16.14 11.43
CA LYS A 118 -4.19 -15.90 12.19
C LYS A 118 -5.33 -16.73 11.62
N GLU A 119 -5.52 -16.70 10.30
CA GLU A 119 -6.55 -17.49 9.62
C GLU A 119 -6.37 -18.99 9.88
N ARG A 120 -5.16 -19.53 9.74
CA ARG A 120 -4.88 -20.95 10.02
C ARG A 120 -5.16 -21.34 11.47
N GLN A 121 -4.84 -20.48 12.43
CA GLN A 121 -5.11 -20.72 13.84
C GLN A 121 -6.61 -20.65 14.15
N TRP A 122 -7.32 -19.71 13.54
CA TRP A 122 -8.77 -19.59 13.63
C TRP A 122 -9.46 -20.85 13.10
N GLN A 123 -9.10 -21.30 11.91
CA GLN A 123 -9.62 -22.54 11.31
C GLN A 123 -9.34 -23.78 12.16
N ARG A 124 -8.19 -23.82 12.86
CA ARG A 124 -7.87 -24.92 13.79
C ARG A 124 -8.73 -24.85 15.05
N HIS A 125 -8.99 -23.65 15.56
CA HIS A 125 -9.84 -23.44 16.71
C HIS A 125 -11.28 -23.87 16.42
N LEU A 126 -11.86 -23.44 15.29
CA LEU A 126 -13.19 -23.85 14.85
C LEU A 126 -13.33 -25.38 14.78
N ARG A 127 -12.42 -26.06 14.06
CA ARG A 127 -12.42 -27.53 13.99
C ARG A 127 -12.26 -28.21 15.37
N GLY A 128 -11.63 -27.54 16.32
CA GLY A 128 -11.47 -28.04 17.68
C GLY A 128 -12.76 -27.93 18.49
N GLU A 129 -13.47 -26.80 18.35
CA GLU A 129 -14.78 -26.61 18.98
C GLU A 129 -15.82 -27.56 18.35
N ASP A 130 -15.87 -27.71 17.02
CA ASP A 130 -16.77 -28.65 16.35
C ASP A 130 -16.59 -30.08 16.87
N ARG A 131 -15.34 -30.53 17.07
CA ARG A 131 -15.05 -31.85 17.61
C ARG A 131 -15.47 -32.00 19.07
N ARG A 132 -15.37 -30.93 19.86
CA ARG A 132 -15.83 -30.94 21.26
C ARG A 132 -17.34 -31.02 21.34
N GLU A 133 -18.04 -30.22 20.53
CA GLU A 133 -19.50 -30.23 20.46
C GLU A 133 -20.03 -31.61 20.02
N VAL A 134 -19.40 -32.24 19.02
CA VAL A 134 -19.76 -33.61 18.59
C VAL A 134 -19.54 -34.62 19.73
N ASN A 135 -18.39 -34.58 20.41
CA ASN A 135 -18.12 -35.50 21.51
C ASN A 135 -19.09 -35.30 22.69
N GLU A 136 -19.39 -34.05 23.06
CA GLU A 136 -20.36 -33.73 24.11
C GLU A 136 -21.77 -34.21 23.74
N ALA A 137 -22.17 -34.09 22.47
CA ALA A 137 -23.44 -34.61 21.97
C ALA A 137 -23.51 -36.15 22.02
N ASP A 138 -22.44 -36.84 21.62
CA ASP A 138 -22.34 -38.31 21.67
C ASP A 138 -22.37 -38.83 23.11
N GLU A 139 -21.68 -38.15 24.04
CA GLU A 139 -21.73 -38.46 25.47
C GLU A 139 -23.15 -38.32 26.02
N LEU A 140 -23.84 -37.21 25.73
CA LEU A 140 -25.24 -37.00 26.14
C LEU A 140 -26.18 -38.04 25.55
N ALA A 141 -26.01 -38.43 24.28
CA ALA A 141 -26.80 -39.47 23.64
C ALA A 141 -26.57 -40.84 24.30
N THR A 142 -25.32 -41.16 24.65
CA THR A 142 -24.96 -42.41 25.34
C THR A 142 -25.58 -42.45 26.74
N VAL A 143 -25.44 -41.37 27.51
CA VAL A 143 -26.03 -41.24 28.85
C VAL A 143 -27.55 -41.42 28.78
N ARG A 144 -28.22 -40.74 27.85
CA ARG A 144 -29.68 -40.88 27.65
C ARG A 144 -30.07 -42.31 27.28
N PHE A 145 -29.34 -42.96 26.38
CA PHE A 145 -29.60 -44.33 25.98
C PHE A 145 -29.49 -45.32 27.14
N VAL A 146 -28.49 -45.16 28.02
CA VAL A 146 -28.33 -45.98 29.23
C VAL A 146 -29.52 -45.77 30.18
N PHE A 147 -29.88 -44.52 30.47
CA PHE A 147 -31.03 -44.21 31.34
C PHE A 147 -32.38 -44.74 30.80
N ASP A 148 -32.63 -44.61 29.49
CA ASP A 148 -33.85 -45.13 28.84
C ASP A 148 -33.91 -46.67 28.86
N ARG A 149 -32.76 -47.33 28.98
CA ARG A 149 -32.66 -48.80 29.03
C ARG A 149 -32.89 -49.32 30.45
N ASP A 150 -32.34 -48.66 31.46
CA ASP A 150 -32.53 -49.02 32.87
C ASP A 150 -34.00 -48.86 33.29
N THR A 151 -34.64 -47.75 32.90
CA THR A 151 -36.09 -47.54 33.14
C THR A 151 -36.98 -48.60 32.48
N LYS A 152 -36.59 -49.12 31.31
CA LYS A 152 -37.30 -50.23 30.67
C LYS A 152 -37.07 -51.58 31.35
N GLN A 153 -35.95 -51.78 32.03
CA GLN A 153 -35.70 -53.01 32.79
C GLN A 153 -36.47 -53.04 34.12
N GLU A 154 -36.64 -51.89 34.78
CA GLU A 154 -37.45 -51.79 36.01
C GLU A 154 -38.96 -52.03 35.77
N LEU A 155 -39.48 -51.61 34.61
CA LEU A 155 -40.88 -51.83 34.21
C LEU A 155 -41.21 -53.29 33.82
N VAL A 156 -40.21 -54.15 33.61
CA VAL A 156 -40.41 -55.58 33.26
C VAL A 156 -40.35 -56.48 34.51
N HIS A 157 -39.92 -55.94 35.65
CA HIS A 157 -39.82 -56.67 36.93
C HIS A 157 -40.90 -56.30 37.97
N THR A 158 -41.92 -55.51 37.59
CA THR A 158 -43.15 -55.30 38.37
C THR A 158 -44.32 -56.04 37.74
#